data_AF-A0A9D5U4V4-F1
#
_entry.id   AF-A0A9D5U4V4-F1
#
_cell.length_a   1.000
_cell.length_b   1.000
_cell.length_c   1.000
_cell.angle_alpha   90.00
_cell.angle_beta   90.00
_cell.angle_gamma   90.00
#
_symmetry.space_group_name_H-M   'P 1'
#
loop_
_entity.id
_entity.type
_entity.pdbx_description
1 polymer ?
#
loop_
_entity_poly.entity_id
_entity_poly.type
_entity_poly.pdbx_seq_one_letter_code
_entity_poly.pdbx_strand_id
1 'polypeptide(L)'
;MKAVWQEGLTIRTEYDRRTAPAPTWTPSRDARVLFEVTDPFRQPRFPPVSFCEIGAYIAEIMVAKEHYVLPLEELRKGIHGELSAHQWPYTYHQRLFAHPDCDGSTVDQVRLAVERIARTPYSRRAVATTAVPAVDPFLSEDVPCLRELQLRCPIDAEGALVLNLNTAWRSRDLYKAWPDNVIALTFLQSVLAREIAAQSGRPTRVGSYADYSFSLHIYGQDFAAVGGDAQRGLCSFFDNFDEDAILARSLSSEDARDLLIIPQLEELLTETKIREWKFGPASIALLERLLDDFKAGRILP
;
A
#
# COMPACT_ATOMS: atom_id res chain seq x y z
N MET A 1 12.95 7.17 -8.11
CA MET A 1 12.36 7.82 -9.31
C MET A 1 13.39 8.09 -10.41
N LYS A 2 14.41 8.94 -10.18
CA LYS A 2 15.42 9.32 -11.20
C LYS A 2 16.10 8.12 -11.90
N ALA A 3 16.54 7.11 -11.15
CA ALA A 3 17.16 5.91 -11.71
C ALA A 3 16.23 5.17 -12.69
N VAL A 4 14.98 4.89 -12.31
CA VAL A 4 13.98 4.27 -13.20
C VAL A 4 13.71 5.14 -14.43
N TRP A 5 13.69 6.47 -14.27
CA TRP A 5 13.50 7.37 -15.40
C TRP A 5 14.63 7.32 -16.42
N GLN A 6 15.87 7.36 -15.95
CA GLN A 6 17.06 7.48 -16.79
C GLN A 6 17.51 6.13 -17.35
N GLU A 7 17.39 5.06 -16.57
CA GLU A 7 17.94 3.73 -16.87
C GLU A 7 16.86 2.69 -17.17
N GLY A 8 15.59 3.00 -16.87
CA GLY A 8 14.47 2.10 -17.12
C GLY A 8 14.18 1.90 -18.60
N LEU A 9 13.66 0.72 -18.90
CA LEU A 9 13.23 0.33 -20.23
C LEU A 9 12.07 1.22 -20.68
N THR A 10 12.22 1.82 -21.87
CA THR A 10 11.11 2.45 -22.58
C THR A 10 10.15 1.37 -23.05
N ILE A 11 8.92 1.37 -22.53
CA ILE A 11 7.93 0.34 -22.87
C ILE A 11 6.52 0.93 -23.00
N ARG A 12 5.70 0.27 -23.82
CA ARG A 12 4.27 0.59 -23.96
C ARG A 12 3.45 -0.08 -22.86
N THR A 13 2.33 0.54 -22.51
CA THR A 13 1.37 0.00 -21.54
C THR A 13 0.00 -0.22 -22.16
N GLU A 14 -0.82 -1.03 -21.51
CA GLU A 14 -2.23 -1.24 -21.91
C GLU A 14 -3.06 0.05 -21.78
N TYR A 15 -2.58 1.03 -20.99
CA TYR A 15 -3.20 2.34 -20.82
C TYR A 15 -2.82 3.35 -21.91
N ASP A 16 -1.86 3.05 -22.79
CA ASP A 16 -1.45 3.96 -23.85
C ASP A 16 -2.59 4.13 -24.87
N ARG A 17 -3.23 5.30 -24.88
CA ARG A 17 -4.36 5.58 -25.77
C ARG A 17 -3.94 5.52 -27.24
N ARG A 18 -4.68 4.75 -28.03
CA ARG A 18 -4.63 4.79 -29.50
C ARG A 18 -5.48 5.96 -30.02
N THR A 19 -4.97 7.18 -30.02
CA THR A 19 -5.64 8.29 -30.71
C THR A 19 -5.09 8.44 -32.14
N ALA A 20 -5.95 8.38 -33.14
CA ALA A 20 -5.64 8.68 -34.55
C ALA A 20 -5.48 10.21 -34.75
N PRO A 21 -4.70 10.70 -35.75
CA PRO A 21 -4.24 10.04 -36.98
C PRO A 21 -2.81 9.47 -36.93
N ALA A 22 -2.09 9.64 -35.82
CA ALA A 22 -0.85 8.94 -35.51
C ALA A 22 -0.93 8.50 -34.05
N PRO A 23 -0.70 7.22 -33.71
CA PRO A 23 -0.71 6.78 -32.33
C PRO A 23 0.40 7.52 -31.55
N THR A 24 0.03 8.58 -30.86
CA THR A 24 0.87 9.24 -29.86
C THR A 24 0.84 8.36 -28.63
N TRP A 25 1.77 7.43 -28.53
CA TRP A 25 2.02 6.74 -27.27
C TRP A 25 3.11 7.52 -26.54
N THR A 26 2.81 7.93 -25.31
CA THR A 26 3.83 8.47 -24.43
C THR A 26 4.48 7.29 -23.72
N PRO A 27 5.75 6.96 -24.01
CA PRO A 27 6.37 5.78 -23.45
C PRO A 27 6.41 5.82 -21.93
N SER A 28 6.07 4.70 -21.29
CA SER A 28 6.35 4.53 -19.86
C SER A 28 7.81 4.10 -19.66
N ARG A 29 8.31 4.29 -18.44
CA ARG A 29 9.61 3.74 -18.02
C ARG A 29 9.37 2.61 -17.03
N ASP A 30 10.07 1.50 -17.22
CA ASP A 30 9.90 0.30 -16.41
C ASP A 30 11.25 -0.25 -15.97
N ALA A 31 11.34 -0.70 -14.72
CA ALA A 31 12.49 -1.42 -14.21
C ALA A 31 12.06 -2.53 -13.25
N ARG A 32 12.85 -3.60 -13.22
CA ARG A 32 12.77 -4.61 -12.16
C ARG A 32 13.68 -4.19 -11.01
N VAL A 33 13.12 -4.02 -9.82
CA VAL A 33 13.81 -3.37 -8.69
C VAL A 33 13.63 -4.15 -7.41
N LEU A 34 14.72 -4.31 -6.66
CA LEU A 34 14.70 -4.63 -5.23
C LEU A 34 15.01 -3.35 -4.48
N PHE A 35 14.15 -2.97 -3.55
CA PHE A 35 14.30 -1.78 -2.73
C PHE A 35 14.19 -2.14 -1.25
N GLU A 36 15.00 -1.49 -0.40
CA GLU A 36 14.97 -1.66 1.05
C GLU A 36 15.03 -0.30 1.75
N VAL A 37 14.10 -0.08 2.69
CA VAL A 37 14.17 0.95 3.72
C VAL A 37 14.64 0.30 5.01
N THR A 38 15.87 0.60 5.42
CA THR A 38 16.47 -0.01 6.62
C THR A 38 15.81 0.47 7.92
N ASP A 39 15.29 1.70 7.92
CA ASP A 39 14.59 2.32 9.05
C ASP A 39 13.37 3.09 8.53
N PRO A 40 12.20 2.43 8.39
CA PRO A 40 11.03 3.05 7.79
C PRO A 40 10.43 4.19 8.61
N PHE A 41 10.78 4.32 9.90
CA PHE A 41 10.25 5.36 10.80
C PHE A 41 11.24 6.52 11.03
N ARG A 42 12.40 6.52 10.36
CA ARG A 42 13.32 7.66 10.34
C ARG A 42 12.64 8.90 9.77
N GLN A 43 12.83 10.04 10.44
CA GLN A 43 12.22 11.32 10.07
C GLN A 43 13.14 12.16 9.17
N PRO A 44 12.58 12.97 8.24
CA PRO A 44 11.17 13.00 7.84
C PRO A 44 10.81 11.80 6.94
N ARG A 45 9.54 11.36 6.94
CA ARG A 45 9.11 10.15 6.19
C ARG A 45 7.92 10.35 5.26
N PHE A 46 7.27 11.51 5.30
CA PHE A 46 6.08 11.81 4.49
C PHE A 46 6.47 12.77 3.36
N PRO A 47 6.76 12.26 2.15
CA PRO A 47 7.19 13.12 1.05
C PRO A 47 6.03 14.00 0.57
N PRO A 48 6.33 15.16 -0.07
CA PRO A 48 5.31 16.02 -0.69
C PRO A 48 4.65 15.37 -1.92
N VAL A 49 5.07 14.17 -2.29
CA VAL A 49 4.58 13.38 -3.43
C VAL A 49 3.66 12.29 -2.86
N SER A 50 2.46 12.70 -2.45
CA SER A 50 1.37 11.84 -1.96
C SER A 50 0.13 12.13 -2.79
N PHE A 51 -0.52 11.09 -3.33
CA PHE A 51 -1.66 11.25 -4.25
C PHE A 51 -2.97 10.80 -3.64
N CYS A 52 -2.95 10.35 -2.38
CA CYS A 52 -4.12 10.06 -1.59
C CYS A 52 -4.20 10.91 -0.32
N GLU A 53 -5.39 10.89 0.28
CA GLU A 53 -5.60 11.29 1.67
C GLU A 53 -5.01 10.20 2.58
N ILE A 54 -3.79 10.44 3.08
CA ILE A 54 -3.00 9.47 3.85
C ILE A 54 -3.81 8.83 5.00
N GLY A 55 -4.56 9.62 5.76
CA GLY A 55 -5.40 9.13 6.85
C GLY A 55 -6.54 8.23 6.36
N ALA A 56 -7.19 8.58 5.25
CA ALA A 56 -8.20 7.74 4.63
C ALA A 56 -7.60 6.44 4.08
N TYR A 57 -6.40 6.50 3.52
CA TYR A 57 -5.70 5.33 2.99
C TYR A 57 -5.21 4.39 4.09
N ILE A 58 -4.71 4.93 5.21
CA ILE A 58 -4.44 4.17 6.44
C ILE A 58 -5.72 3.47 6.93
N ALA A 59 -6.84 4.20 7.00
CA ALA A 59 -8.12 3.61 7.43
C ALA A 59 -8.59 2.47 6.50
N GLU A 60 -8.42 2.62 5.19
CA GLU A 60 -8.76 1.60 4.20
C GLU A 60 -7.92 0.33 4.38
N ILE A 61 -6.60 0.47 4.53
CA ILE A 61 -5.70 -0.66 4.82
C ILE A 61 -6.01 -1.32 6.16
N MET A 62 -6.61 -0.58 7.10
CA MET A 62 -7.04 -1.08 8.40
C MET A 62 -8.48 -1.62 8.45
N VAL A 63 -9.15 -1.85 7.31
CA VAL A 63 -10.51 -2.43 7.12
C VAL A 63 -11.70 -1.47 6.97
N ALA A 64 -11.51 -0.15 6.92
CA ALA A 64 -12.65 0.78 6.97
C ALA A 64 -13.67 0.63 5.81
N LYS A 65 -13.24 0.17 4.64
CA LYS A 65 -14.06 0.09 3.40
C LYS A 65 -14.30 -1.33 2.88
N GLU A 66 -14.08 -2.34 3.71
CA GLU A 66 -14.18 -3.76 3.32
C GLU A 66 -15.57 -4.15 2.76
N HIS A 67 -16.63 -3.47 3.19
CA HIS A 67 -18.00 -3.71 2.71
C HIS A 67 -18.25 -3.35 1.24
N TYR A 68 -17.30 -2.69 0.57
CA TYR A 68 -17.35 -2.47 -0.89
C TYR A 68 -16.77 -3.63 -1.71
N VAL A 69 -16.10 -4.58 -1.07
CA VAL A 69 -15.47 -5.71 -1.75
C VAL A 69 -16.52 -6.75 -2.12
N LEU A 70 -16.45 -7.23 -3.36
CA LEU A 70 -17.33 -8.30 -3.82
C LEU A 70 -17.06 -9.62 -3.09
N PRO A 71 -18.11 -10.34 -2.64
CA PRO A 71 -17.99 -11.73 -2.28
C PRO A 71 -17.39 -12.55 -3.43
N LEU A 72 -16.62 -13.59 -3.12
CA LEU A 72 -15.95 -14.42 -4.14
C LEU A 72 -16.94 -14.98 -5.17
N GLU A 73 -18.13 -15.38 -4.73
CA GLU A 73 -19.18 -15.91 -5.61
C GLU A 73 -19.64 -14.90 -6.66
N GLU A 74 -19.76 -13.62 -6.29
CA GLU A 74 -20.09 -12.54 -7.22
C GLU A 74 -18.89 -12.19 -8.10
N LEU A 75 -17.68 -12.17 -7.54
CA LEU A 75 -16.46 -11.92 -8.30
C LEU A 75 -16.24 -12.98 -9.39
N ARG A 76 -16.58 -14.25 -9.13
CA ARG A 76 -16.54 -15.35 -10.12
C ARG A 76 -17.46 -15.09 -11.31
N LYS A 77 -18.56 -14.36 -11.14
CA LYS A 77 -19.43 -13.98 -12.28
C LYS A 77 -18.72 -12.99 -13.21
N GLY A 78 -17.81 -12.18 -12.67
CA GLY A 78 -16.93 -11.28 -13.43
C GLY A 78 -15.93 -11.99 -14.35
N ILE A 79 -15.74 -13.30 -14.21
CA ILE A 79 -14.95 -14.10 -15.17
C ILE A 79 -15.65 -14.15 -16.55
N HIS A 80 -16.97 -14.06 -16.57
CA HIS A 80 -17.79 -14.21 -17.78
C HIS A 80 -18.62 -12.94 -18.11
N GLY A 81 -18.42 -11.84 -17.39
CA GLY A 81 -19.18 -10.62 -17.56
C GLY A 81 -18.51 -9.41 -16.91
N GLU A 82 -19.13 -8.24 -17.06
CA GLU A 82 -18.61 -7.00 -16.49
C GLU A 82 -19.02 -6.86 -15.01
N LEU A 83 -18.08 -6.41 -14.16
CA LEU A 83 -18.37 -6.04 -12.78
C LEU A 83 -18.97 -4.63 -12.74
N SER A 84 -19.82 -4.35 -11.74
CA SER A 84 -20.37 -2.99 -11.60
C SER A 84 -19.30 -2.00 -11.11
N ALA A 85 -19.30 -0.78 -11.66
CA ALA A 85 -18.28 0.25 -11.37
C ALA A 85 -18.21 0.71 -9.90
N HIS A 86 -19.19 0.34 -9.06
CA HIS A 86 -19.26 0.77 -7.66
C HIS A 86 -18.81 -0.31 -6.67
N GLN A 87 -18.35 -1.47 -7.16
CA GLN A 87 -17.93 -2.59 -6.34
C GLN A 87 -16.47 -2.92 -6.61
N TRP A 88 -15.69 -3.13 -5.56
CA TRP A 88 -14.27 -3.40 -5.68
C TRP A 88 -14.03 -4.91 -5.84
N PRO A 89 -13.21 -5.32 -6.83
CA PRO A 89 -12.92 -6.74 -7.03
C PRO A 89 -12.06 -7.32 -5.89
N TYR A 90 -11.27 -6.48 -5.22
CA TYR A 90 -10.50 -6.84 -4.03
C TYR A 90 -10.07 -5.59 -3.26
N THR A 91 -9.68 -5.78 -2.01
CA THR A 91 -8.74 -4.89 -1.29
C THR A 91 -7.55 -5.71 -0.83
N TYR A 92 -6.41 -5.07 -0.55
CA TYR A 92 -5.29 -5.79 0.05
C TYR A 92 -5.66 -6.34 1.44
N HIS A 93 -6.44 -5.59 2.21
CA HIS A 93 -6.89 -6.03 3.52
C HIS A 93 -7.70 -7.34 3.42
N GLN A 94 -8.73 -7.39 2.57
CA GLN A 94 -9.50 -8.62 2.30
C GLN A 94 -8.58 -9.80 2.02
N ARG A 95 -7.69 -9.63 1.03
CA ARG A 95 -6.89 -10.73 0.52
C ARG A 95 -5.87 -11.23 1.54
N LEU A 96 -5.54 -10.45 2.56
CA LEU A 96 -4.60 -10.79 3.62
C LEU A 96 -5.30 -11.32 4.89
N PHE A 97 -6.40 -10.69 5.33
CA PHE A 97 -7.08 -10.97 6.60
C PHE A 97 -8.36 -11.80 6.46
N ALA A 98 -8.92 -11.89 5.26
CA ALA A 98 -10.11 -12.67 4.93
C ALA A 98 -9.93 -13.34 3.56
N HIS A 99 -8.79 -13.99 3.35
CA HIS A 99 -8.41 -14.57 2.07
C HIS A 99 -9.44 -15.62 1.64
N PRO A 100 -10.05 -15.51 0.45
CA PRO A 100 -11.10 -16.43 0.04
C PRO A 100 -10.54 -17.82 -0.27
N ASP A 101 -11.19 -18.86 0.25
CA ASP A 101 -10.86 -20.27 -0.02
C ASP A 101 -11.82 -20.90 -1.03
N CYS A 102 -11.48 -22.09 -1.55
CA CYS A 102 -12.24 -22.76 -2.60
C CYS A 102 -13.64 -23.20 -2.16
N ASP A 103 -13.83 -23.47 -0.87
CA ASP A 103 -15.09 -23.92 -0.25
C ASP A 103 -16.01 -22.78 0.20
N GLY A 104 -15.61 -21.52 -0.07
CA GLY A 104 -16.35 -20.32 0.33
C GLY A 104 -16.02 -19.81 1.73
N SER A 105 -15.17 -20.50 2.49
CA SER A 105 -14.62 -19.98 3.74
C SER A 105 -13.54 -18.93 3.48
N THR A 106 -13.06 -18.29 4.57
CA THR A 106 -11.96 -17.33 4.51
C THR A 106 -10.84 -17.67 5.48
N VAL A 107 -9.62 -17.29 5.13
CA VAL A 107 -8.41 -17.51 5.91
C VAL A 107 -7.77 -16.17 6.29
N ASP A 108 -7.64 -15.92 7.58
CA ASP A 108 -6.84 -14.82 8.10
C ASP A 108 -5.35 -15.20 8.08
N GLN A 109 -4.69 -14.92 6.96
CA GLN A 109 -3.30 -15.28 6.74
C GLN A 109 -2.36 -14.46 7.64
N VAL A 110 -2.71 -13.20 7.92
CA VAL A 110 -1.89 -12.30 8.75
C VAL A 110 -1.90 -12.76 10.20
N ARG A 111 -3.06 -13.09 10.78
CA ARG A 111 -3.14 -13.66 12.13
C ARG A 111 -2.31 -14.94 12.25
N LEU A 112 -2.44 -15.86 11.28
CA LEU A 112 -1.63 -17.09 11.25
C LEU A 112 -0.13 -16.81 11.14
N ALA A 113 0.27 -15.77 10.39
CA ALA A 113 1.65 -15.34 10.29
C ALA A 113 2.18 -14.74 11.61
N VAL A 114 1.39 -13.89 12.27
CA VAL A 114 1.69 -13.30 13.58
C VAL A 114 1.85 -14.37 14.64
N GLU A 115 0.88 -15.28 14.79
CA GLU A 115 0.94 -16.40 15.75
C GLU A 115 2.18 -17.27 15.53
N ARG A 116 2.55 -17.48 14.26
CA ARG A 116 3.74 -18.24 13.88
C ARG A 116 5.02 -17.50 14.26
N ILE A 117 5.09 -16.20 14.05
CA ILE A 117 6.25 -15.37 14.44
C ILE A 117 6.38 -15.28 15.96
N ALA A 118 5.27 -15.06 16.68
CA ALA A 118 5.26 -14.98 18.14
C ALA A 118 5.82 -16.27 18.78
N ARG A 119 5.49 -17.43 18.22
CA ARG A 119 6.02 -18.74 18.65
C ARG A 119 7.42 -19.05 18.11
N THR A 120 7.71 -18.67 16.87
CA THR A 120 8.96 -19.01 16.17
C THR A 120 9.47 -17.81 15.37
N PRO A 121 10.21 -16.88 16.02
CA PRO A 121 10.54 -15.58 15.41
C PRO A 121 11.43 -15.67 14.16
N TYR A 122 12.25 -16.72 14.07
CA TYR A 122 13.09 -17.03 12.90
C TYR A 122 12.37 -17.83 11.80
N SER A 123 11.05 -18.02 11.92
CA SER A 123 10.26 -18.74 10.92
C SER A 123 10.43 -18.11 9.52
N ARG A 124 10.57 -18.98 8.52
CA ARG A 124 10.56 -18.63 7.09
C ARG A 124 9.18 -18.86 6.45
N ARG A 125 8.19 -19.21 7.27
CA ARG A 125 6.84 -19.66 6.84
C ARG A 125 5.74 -18.68 7.22
N ALA A 126 6.08 -17.49 7.73
CA ALA A 126 5.11 -16.45 8.03
C ALA A 126 4.89 -15.61 6.75
N VAL A 127 4.10 -16.17 5.84
CA VAL A 127 3.86 -15.65 4.49
C VAL A 127 2.35 -15.55 4.26
N ALA A 128 1.92 -14.51 3.56
CA ALA A 128 0.56 -14.29 3.11
C ALA A 128 0.55 -13.88 1.64
N THR A 129 -0.43 -14.36 0.87
CA THR A 129 -0.59 -14.02 -0.55
C THR A 129 -1.88 -13.27 -0.80
N THR A 130 -1.86 -12.32 -1.72
CA THR A 130 -3.09 -11.66 -2.19
C THR A 130 -3.71 -12.36 -3.40
N ALA A 131 -2.95 -13.28 -4.02
CA ALA A 131 -3.33 -13.98 -5.23
C ALA A 131 -4.44 -15.00 -4.98
N VAL A 132 -5.49 -14.96 -5.79
CA VAL A 132 -6.51 -16.02 -5.86
C VAL A 132 -6.45 -16.62 -7.26
N PRO A 133 -5.60 -17.64 -7.50
CA PRO A 133 -5.35 -18.18 -8.84
C PRO A 133 -6.59 -18.71 -9.56
N ALA A 134 -7.62 -19.08 -8.80
CA ALA A 134 -8.90 -19.55 -9.34
C ALA A 134 -9.72 -18.44 -10.02
N VAL A 135 -9.40 -17.16 -9.78
CA VAL A 135 -10.20 -16.02 -10.28
C VAL A 135 -9.30 -14.99 -10.97
N ASP A 136 -8.23 -14.55 -10.31
CA ASP A 136 -7.41 -13.42 -10.75
C ASP A 136 -6.93 -13.51 -12.22
N PRO A 137 -6.46 -14.66 -12.75
CA PRO A 137 -5.98 -14.73 -14.14
C PRO A 137 -7.07 -14.55 -15.21
N PHE A 138 -8.34 -14.61 -14.81
CA PHE A 138 -9.47 -14.55 -15.73
C PHE A 138 -10.21 -13.22 -15.69
N LEU A 139 -9.84 -12.31 -14.78
CA LEU A 139 -10.38 -10.96 -14.73
C LEU A 139 -9.69 -10.08 -15.77
N SER A 140 -10.47 -9.27 -16.48
CA SER A 140 -9.96 -8.36 -17.53
C SER A 140 -9.20 -7.16 -16.96
N GLU A 141 -9.58 -6.69 -15.77
CA GLU A 141 -8.97 -5.56 -15.08
C GLU A 141 -8.82 -5.90 -13.58
N ASP A 142 -7.99 -5.15 -12.86
CA ASP A 142 -7.90 -5.17 -11.39
C ASP A 142 -7.46 -6.50 -10.75
N VAL A 143 -6.28 -6.99 -11.14
CA VAL A 143 -5.56 -8.05 -10.43
C VAL A 143 -4.70 -7.46 -9.28
N PRO A 144 -4.55 -8.10 -8.11
CA PRO A 144 -3.69 -7.59 -7.04
C PRO A 144 -2.25 -7.30 -7.49
N CYS A 145 -1.79 -6.05 -7.29
CA CYS A 145 -0.42 -5.62 -7.59
C CYS A 145 0.57 -6.15 -6.56
N LEU A 146 0.30 -5.97 -5.26
CA LEU A 146 0.91 -6.77 -4.19
C LEU A 146 0.60 -8.24 -4.48
N ARG A 147 1.57 -9.14 -4.36
CA ARG A 147 1.39 -10.59 -4.55
C ARG A 147 1.65 -11.37 -3.28
N GLU A 148 2.73 -11.05 -2.59
CA GLU A 148 3.14 -11.77 -1.39
C GLU A 148 3.68 -10.81 -0.34
N LEU A 149 3.44 -11.15 0.92
CA LEU A 149 3.99 -10.53 2.11
C LEU A 149 4.67 -11.60 2.96
N GLN A 150 5.87 -11.32 3.47
CA GLN A 150 6.56 -12.17 4.44
C GLN A 150 6.97 -11.36 5.67
N LEU A 151 6.68 -11.92 6.85
CA LEU A 151 7.19 -11.45 8.14
C LEU A 151 8.44 -12.23 8.53
N ARG A 152 9.49 -11.52 8.98
CA ARG A 152 10.69 -12.11 9.57
C ARG A 152 11.06 -11.36 10.84
N CYS A 153 11.21 -12.05 11.95
CA CYS A 153 11.39 -11.41 13.25
C CYS A 153 12.64 -11.92 14.00
N PRO A 154 13.86 -11.71 13.47
CA PRO A 154 15.08 -12.03 14.20
C PRO A 154 15.14 -11.29 15.54
N ILE A 155 16.00 -11.79 16.42
CA ILE A 155 16.28 -11.19 17.71
C ILE A 155 17.53 -10.31 17.55
N ASP A 156 17.49 -9.07 18.02
CA ASP A 156 18.68 -8.20 18.05
C ASP A 156 19.62 -8.51 19.22
N ALA A 157 20.73 -7.78 19.31
CA ALA A 157 21.76 -7.99 20.33
C ALA A 157 21.23 -7.76 21.76
N GLU A 158 20.20 -6.91 21.89
CA GLU A 158 19.53 -6.57 23.13
C GLU A 158 18.42 -7.56 23.51
N GLY A 159 18.16 -8.57 22.68
CA GLY A 159 17.17 -9.61 22.94
C GLY A 159 15.74 -9.25 22.50
N ALA A 160 15.54 -8.08 21.89
CA ALA A 160 14.27 -7.63 21.36
C ALA A 160 13.98 -8.27 19.99
N LEU A 161 12.70 -8.47 19.71
CA LEU A 161 12.22 -8.93 18.40
C LEU A 161 12.23 -7.78 17.40
N VAL A 162 12.69 -8.04 16.18
CA VAL A 162 12.80 -7.03 15.12
C VAL A 162 11.95 -7.44 13.92
N LEU A 163 10.75 -6.89 13.81
CA LEU A 163 9.82 -7.27 12.74
C LEU A 163 10.22 -6.63 11.40
N ASN A 164 10.79 -7.42 10.50
CA ASN A 164 11.04 -7.04 9.11
C ASN A 164 9.88 -7.48 8.21
N LEU A 165 9.53 -6.64 7.26
CA LEU A 165 8.44 -6.84 6.31
C LEU A 165 9.01 -6.90 4.89
N ASN A 166 8.83 -8.04 4.21
CA ASN A 166 9.19 -8.20 2.80
C ASN A 166 7.93 -8.30 1.96
N THR A 167 7.91 -7.67 0.79
CA THR A 167 6.77 -7.78 -0.14
C THR A 167 7.22 -8.03 -1.58
N ALA A 168 6.38 -8.69 -2.36
CA ALA A 168 6.59 -8.91 -3.78
C ALA A 168 5.45 -8.29 -4.60
N TRP A 169 5.78 -7.56 -5.67
CA TRP A 169 4.83 -6.79 -6.48
C TRP A 169 4.95 -7.19 -7.95
N ARG A 170 3.83 -7.54 -8.59
CA ARG A 170 3.81 -7.78 -10.04
C ARG A 170 3.92 -6.50 -10.87
N SER A 171 3.44 -5.39 -10.29
CA SER A 171 3.29 -4.09 -10.94
C SER A 171 3.29 -3.04 -9.84
N ARG A 172 4.01 -1.93 -10.02
CA ARG A 172 4.19 -0.89 -9.00
C ARG A 172 4.34 0.48 -9.65
N ASP A 173 3.30 1.30 -9.57
CA ASP A 173 3.34 2.69 -10.00
C ASP A 173 4.21 3.49 -9.04
N LEU A 174 5.41 3.85 -9.50
CA LEU A 174 6.42 4.51 -8.69
C LEU A 174 6.07 5.96 -8.37
N TYR A 175 5.26 6.61 -9.21
CA TYR A 175 4.95 8.02 -9.04
C TYR A 175 3.71 8.22 -8.18
N LYS A 176 2.59 7.58 -8.54
CA LYS A 176 1.30 7.87 -7.90
C LYS A 176 0.96 6.99 -6.70
N ALA A 177 1.51 5.77 -6.62
CA ALA A 177 1.07 4.79 -5.63
C ALA A 177 2.19 4.36 -4.66
N TRP A 178 3.45 4.33 -5.11
CA TRP A 178 4.53 3.77 -4.31
C TRP A 178 4.73 4.45 -2.95
N PRO A 179 4.79 5.80 -2.84
CA PRO A 179 4.96 6.46 -1.54
C PRO A 179 3.84 6.10 -0.55
N ASP A 180 2.60 6.20 -1.02
CA ASP A 180 1.39 5.96 -0.23
C ASP A 180 1.31 4.49 0.24
N ASN A 181 1.64 3.56 -0.65
CA ASN A 181 1.71 2.13 -0.31
C ASN A 181 2.80 1.83 0.73
N VAL A 182 3.99 2.43 0.61
CA VAL A 182 5.07 2.24 1.60
C VAL A 182 4.64 2.76 2.97
N ILE A 183 4.02 3.95 3.04
CA ILE A 183 3.49 4.52 4.28
C ILE A 183 2.48 3.56 4.91
N ALA A 184 1.49 3.09 4.15
CA ALA A 184 0.45 2.25 4.70
C ALA A 184 0.95 0.85 5.14
N LEU A 185 1.87 0.24 4.39
CA LEU A 185 2.45 -1.06 4.75
C LEU A 185 3.35 -0.99 5.97
N THR A 186 4.12 0.08 6.12
CA THR A 186 4.98 0.29 7.29
C THR A 186 4.17 0.72 8.52
N PHE A 187 3.06 1.43 8.33
CA PHE A 187 2.06 1.62 9.38
C PHE A 187 1.50 0.27 9.85
N LEU A 188 1.04 -0.58 8.92
CA LEU A 188 0.60 -1.95 9.23
C LEU A 188 1.71 -2.76 9.93
N GLN A 189 2.95 -2.68 9.47
CA GLN A 189 4.11 -3.30 10.12
C GLN A 189 4.22 -2.88 11.59
N SER A 190 3.99 -1.61 11.92
CA SER A 190 3.98 -1.15 13.32
C SER A 190 2.85 -1.76 14.16
N VAL A 191 1.67 -1.92 13.58
CA VAL A 191 0.52 -2.58 14.22
C VAL A 191 0.87 -4.03 14.52
N LEU A 192 1.40 -4.75 13.52
CA LEU A 192 1.80 -6.15 13.66
C LEU A 192 2.94 -6.34 14.68
N ALA A 193 3.88 -5.39 14.76
CA ALA A 193 4.94 -5.44 15.77
C ALA A 193 4.36 -5.36 17.19
N ARG A 194 3.37 -4.49 17.43
CA ARG A 194 2.66 -4.41 18.73
C ARG A 194 1.89 -5.68 19.04
N GLU A 195 1.23 -6.26 18.04
CA GLU A 195 0.49 -7.52 18.21
C GLU A 195 1.44 -8.69 18.55
N ILE A 196 2.57 -8.80 17.85
CA ILE A 196 3.61 -9.79 18.16
C ILE A 196 4.16 -9.57 19.57
N ALA A 197 4.38 -8.33 19.99
CA ALA A 197 4.83 -8.03 21.35
C ALA A 197 3.82 -8.53 22.40
N ALA A 198 2.53 -8.26 22.19
CA ALA A 198 1.46 -8.70 23.07
C ALA A 198 1.33 -10.23 23.14
N GLN A 199 1.40 -10.91 21.99
CA GLN A 199 1.26 -12.38 21.93
C GLN A 199 2.50 -13.12 22.45
N SER A 200 3.70 -12.61 22.18
CA SER A 200 4.96 -13.26 22.58
C SER A 200 5.42 -12.91 23.99
N GLY A 201 4.90 -11.81 24.57
CA GLY A 201 5.39 -11.26 25.83
C GLY A 201 6.80 -10.66 25.74
N ARG A 202 7.31 -10.41 24.52
CA ARG A 202 8.67 -9.91 24.28
C ARG A 202 8.64 -8.52 23.67
N PRO A 203 9.56 -7.61 24.06
CA PRO A 203 9.73 -6.34 23.37
C PRO A 203 9.92 -6.59 21.87
N THR A 204 9.09 -5.94 21.05
CA THR A 204 9.15 -6.05 19.59
C THR A 204 9.16 -4.66 18.99
N ARG A 205 10.12 -4.39 18.13
CA ARG A 205 10.25 -3.15 17.37
C ARG A 205 10.09 -3.39 15.89
N VAL A 206 9.83 -2.31 15.15
CA VAL A 206 9.84 -2.32 13.70
C VAL A 206 11.29 -2.47 13.19
N GLY A 207 11.47 -3.35 12.21
CA GLY A 207 12.70 -3.56 11.44
C GLY A 207 12.61 -2.97 10.03
N SER A 208 13.38 -3.49 9.09
CA SER A 208 13.37 -2.97 7.71
C SER A 208 12.09 -3.33 6.96
N TYR A 209 11.77 -2.52 5.96
CA TYR A 209 10.78 -2.81 4.93
C TYR A 209 11.51 -2.99 3.61
N ALA A 210 11.27 -4.10 2.92
CA ALA A 210 11.80 -4.35 1.60
C ALA A 210 10.70 -4.75 0.63
N ASP A 211 10.79 -4.30 -0.61
CA ASP A 211 9.94 -4.77 -1.69
C ASP A 211 10.71 -5.14 -2.95
N TYR A 212 10.27 -6.24 -3.56
CA TYR A 212 10.74 -6.67 -4.86
C TYR A 212 9.64 -6.44 -5.89
N SER A 213 9.89 -5.49 -6.78
CA SER A 213 8.96 -5.05 -7.82
C SER A 213 9.37 -5.63 -9.17
N PHE A 214 8.49 -6.45 -9.76
CA PHE A 214 8.74 -7.08 -11.06
C PHE A 214 8.73 -6.06 -12.20
N SER A 215 7.83 -5.08 -12.09
CA SER A 215 7.63 -3.93 -12.97
C SER A 215 7.37 -2.69 -12.11
N LEU A 216 8.44 -2.01 -11.73
CA LEU A 216 8.39 -0.68 -11.11
C LEU A 216 8.40 0.35 -12.23
N HIS A 217 7.30 1.08 -12.39
CA HIS A 217 7.09 1.89 -13.58
C HIS A 217 6.63 3.32 -13.30
N ILE A 218 6.87 4.20 -14.26
CA ILE A 218 6.36 5.57 -14.32
C ILE A 218 5.61 5.71 -15.63
N TYR A 219 4.33 6.06 -15.57
CA TYR A 219 3.50 6.18 -16.77
C TYR A 219 3.87 7.37 -17.63
N GLY A 220 3.87 7.15 -18.94
CA GLY A 220 4.08 8.19 -19.93
C GLY A 220 3.11 9.37 -19.81
N GLN A 221 1.83 9.05 -19.69
CA GLN A 221 0.76 10.05 -19.59
C GLN A 221 0.88 10.96 -18.37
N ASP A 222 1.48 10.47 -17.28
CA ASP A 222 1.66 11.27 -16.07
C ASP A 222 2.61 12.45 -16.35
N PHE A 223 3.49 12.36 -17.38
CA PHE A 223 4.40 13.44 -17.77
C PHE A 223 3.69 14.73 -18.16
N ALA A 224 2.49 14.65 -18.75
CA ALA A 224 1.70 15.84 -19.08
C ALA A 224 1.16 16.55 -17.84
N ALA A 225 0.93 15.81 -16.75
CA ALA A 225 0.41 16.33 -15.50
C ALA A 225 1.50 16.95 -14.60
N VAL A 226 2.78 16.55 -14.75
CA VAL A 226 3.87 17.02 -13.87
C VAL A 226 4.53 18.34 -14.30
N GLY A 227 3.95 19.08 -15.25
CA GLY A 227 4.54 20.34 -15.72
C GLY A 227 5.93 20.17 -16.35
N GLY A 228 6.20 18.97 -16.87
CA GLY A 228 7.40 18.68 -17.64
C GLY A 228 7.49 19.63 -18.84
N ASP A 229 8.64 20.23 -19.07
CA ASP A 229 8.87 20.98 -20.31
C ASP A 229 8.61 20.02 -21.49
N ALA A 230 7.81 20.45 -22.48
CA ALA A 230 7.36 19.58 -23.57
C ALA A 230 8.51 18.98 -24.41
N GLN A 231 9.72 19.57 -24.35
CA GLN A 231 10.94 19.08 -24.98
C GLN A 231 11.83 18.26 -24.02
N ARG A 232 11.79 18.52 -22.70
CA ARG A 232 12.66 17.88 -21.70
C ARG A 232 11.98 16.80 -20.85
N GLY A 233 10.65 16.69 -20.86
CA GLY A 233 9.86 15.70 -20.10
C GLY A 233 10.07 15.81 -18.57
N LEU A 234 10.05 14.68 -17.86
CA LEU A 234 10.29 14.59 -16.41
C LEU A 234 11.68 15.08 -15.96
N CYS A 235 12.62 15.37 -16.87
CA CYS A 235 13.90 15.94 -16.47
C CYS A 235 13.72 17.29 -15.75
N SER A 236 12.74 18.11 -16.13
CA SER A 236 12.45 19.37 -15.43
C SER A 236 11.74 19.18 -14.09
N PHE A 237 11.13 18.02 -13.84
CA PHE A 237 10.67 17.66 -12.49
C PHE A 237 11.87 17.43 -11.58
N PHE A 238 12.87 16.67 -12.03
CA PHE A 238 14.10 16.44 -11.24
C PHE A 238 14.96 17.70 -11.07
N ASP A 239 14.78 18.74 -11.89
CA ASP A 239 15.41 20.04 -11.71
C ASP A 239 14.81 20.82 -10.51
N ASN A 240 13.56 20.54 -10.12
CA ASN A 240 12.84 21.23 -9.02
C ASN A 240 12.49 20.32 -7.82
N PHE A 241 12.70 19.01 -7.96
CA PHE A 241 12.44 17.97 -6.97
C PHE A 241 13.67 17.07 -6.85
N ASP A 242 14.81 17.67 -6.50
CA ASP A 242 15.97 16.91 -6.06
C ASP A 242 15.77 16.36 -4.63
N GLU A 243 16.75 15.59 -4.16
CA GLU A 243 16.68 14.95 -2.84
C GLU A 243 16.52 15.99 -1.72
N ASP A 244 17.31 17.06 -1.75
CA ASP A 244 17.29 18.11 -0.73
C ASP A 244 15.95 18.85 -0.72
N ALA A 245 15.38 19.17 -1.88
CA ALA A 245 14.07 19.81 -2.00
C ALA A 245 12.93 18.91 -1.51
N ILE A 246 13.00 17.60 -1.80
CA ILE A 246 12.03 16.62 -1.28
C ILE A 246 12.14 16.53 0.23
N LEU A 247 13.35 16.39 0.77
CA LEU A 247 13.58 16.30 2.22
C LEU A 247 13.10 17.56 2.94
N ALA A 248 13.42 18.75 2.42
CA ALA A 248 13.02 20.03 3.01
C ALA A 248 11.49 20.25 3.03
N ARG A 249 10.76 19.59 2.12
CA ARG A 249 9.30 19.67 2.01
C ARG A 249 8.58 18.45 2.60
N SER A 250 9.32 17.47 3.11
CA SER A 250 8.76 16.27 3.71
C SER A 250 8.31 16.56 5.15
N LEU A 251 7.19 15.97 5.55
CA LEU A 251 6.67 16.10 6.90
C LEU A 251 7.26 15.02 7.81
N SER A 252 7.40 15.37 9.09
CA SER A 252 7.59 14.39 10.15
C SER A 252 6.32 13.58 10.37
N SER A 253 6.39 12.43 11.05
CA SER A 253 5.21 11.67 11.48
C SER A 253 4.28 12.50 12.36
N GLU A 254 4.81 13.41 13.19
CA GLU A 254 4.01 14.28 14.06
C GLU A 254 3.27 15.34 13.24
N ASP A 255 3.97 16.01 12.32
CA ASP A 255 3.36 17.01 11.44
C ASP A 255 2.32 16.37 10.51
N ALA A 256 2.64 15.21 9.92
CA ALA A 256 1.69 14.48 9.07
C ALA A 256 0.46 14.01 9.85
N ARG A 257 0.65 13.57 11.10
CA ARG A 257 -0.45 13.20 12.01
C ARG A 257 -1.39 14.39 12.22
N ASP A 258 -0.83 15.53 12.63
CA ASP A 258 -1.61 16.67 13.10
C ASP A 258 -2.21 17.48 11.95
N LEU A 259 -1.48 17.66 10.85
CA LEU A 259 -1.88 18.50 9.72
C LEU A 259 -2.73 17.76 8.70
N LEU A 260 -2.54 16.44 8.53
CA LEU A 260 -3.17 15.67 7.45
C LEU A 260 -4.07 14.56 7.98
N ILE A 261 -3.54 13.65 8.81
CA ILE A 261 -4.21 12.38 9.12
C ILE A 261 -5.39 12.56 10.08
N ILE A 262 -5.19 13.26 11.20
CA ILE A 262 -6.27 13.52 12.17
C ILE A 262 -7.44 14.25 11.48
N PRO A 263 -7.23 15.37 10.76
CA PRO A 263 -8.32 16.05 10.04
C PRO A 263 -9.05 15.15 9.05
N GLN A 264 -8.34 14.31 8.30
CA GLN A 264 -8.95 13.37 7.34
C GLN A 264 -9.80 12.30 8.04
N LEU A 265 -9.35 11.77 9.18
CA LEU A 265 -10.13 10.80 9.96
C LEU A 265 -11.37 11.45 10.59
N GLU A 266 -11.27 12.69 11.07
CA GLU A 266 -12.42 13.46 11.54
C GLU A 266 -13.44 13.73 10.42
N GLU A 267 -12.95 14.07 9.21
CA GLU A 267 -13.81 14.24 8.05
C GLU A 267 -14.58 12.95 7.70
N LEU A 268 -13.90 11.79 7.71
CA LEU A 268 -14.54 10.48 7.47
C LEU A 268 -15.63 10.13 8.49
N LEU A 269 -15.56 10.68 9.71
CA LEU A 269 -16.54 10.49 10.78
C LEU A 269 -17.71 11.49 10.73
N THR A 270 -17.73 12.44 9.80
CA THR A 270 -18.88 13.32 9.60
C THR A 270 -20.10 12.55 9.11
N GLU A 271 -21.32 13.00 9.46
CA GLU A 271 -22.56 12.36 8.96
C GLU A 271 -22.60 12.28 7.43
N THR A 272 -22.10 13.31 6.75
CA THR A 272 -22.02 13.35 5.28
C THR A 272 -21.15 12.22 4.76
N LYS A 273 -19.92 12.07 5.27
CA LYS A 273 -19.00 11.02 4.79
C LYS A 273 -19.43 9.63 5.22
N ILE A 274 -19.98 9.45 6.42
CA ILE A 274 -20.55 8.17 6.85
C ILE A 274 -21.67 7.72 5.88
N ARG A 275 -22.54 8.63 5.45
CA ARG A 275 -23.59 8.32 4.46
C ARG A 275 -23.02 8.08 3.06
N GLU A 276 -22.07 8.91 2.61
CA GLU A 276 -21.41 8.81 1.30
C GLU A 276 -20.72 7.44 1.14
N TRP A 277 -19.91 7.07 2.13
CA TRP A 277 -19.15 5.82 2.16
C TRP A 277 -19.91 4.63 2.77
N LYS A 278 -21.16 4.84 3.18
CA LYS A 278 -22.03 3.82 3.78
C LYS A 278 -21.35 3.06 4.94
N PHE A 279 -20.63 3.78 5.80
CA PHE A 279 -19.91 3.13 6.90
C PHE A 279 -20.86 2.47 7.89
N GLY A 280 -20.64 1.18 8.13
CA GLY A 280 -21.35 0.44 9.18
C GLY A 280 -20.74 0.66 10.57
N PRO A 281 -21.39 0.16 11.63
CA PRO A 281 -20.92 0.34 13.02
C PRO A 281 -19.47 -0.11 13.26
N ALA A 282 -19.03 -1.18 12.60
CA ALA A 282 -17.66 -1.69 12.73
C ALA A 282 -16.62 -0.74 12.11
N SER A 283 -16.91 -0.17 10.93
CA SER A 283 -16.04 0.82 10.27
C SER A 283 -15.95 2.10 11.09
N ILE A 284 -17.08 2.57 11.64
CA ILE A 284 -17.11 3.76 12.51
C ILE A 284 -16.27 3.52 13.76
N ALA A 285 -16.47 2.40 14.47
CA ALA A 285 -15.70 2.07 15.66
C ALA A 285 -14.18 1.90 15.39
N LEU A 286 -13.81 1.45 14.19
CA LEU A 286 -12.41 1.45 13.75
C LEU A 286 -11.86 2.87 13.59
N LEU A 287 -12.58 3.73 12.87
CA LEU A 287 -12.18 5.11 12.62
C LEU A 287 -12.03 5.88 13.94
N GLU A 288 -12.98 5.74 14.86
CA GLU A 288 -12.94 6.35 16.20
C GLU A 288 -11.72 5.89 17.00
N ARG A 289 -11.42 4.58 16.98
CA ARG A 289 -10.25 4.03 17.66
C ARG A 289 -8.93 4.54 17.06
N LEU A 290 -8.81 4.56 15.73
CA LEU A 290 -7.63 5.08 15.05
C LEU A 290 -7.43 6.56 15.40
N LEU A 291 -8.50 7.36 15.36
CA LEU A 291 -8.47 8.77 15.70
C LEU A 291 -8.02 8.99 17.16
N ASP A 292 -8.56 8.23 18.10
CA ASP A 292 -8.17 8.30 19.52
C ASP A 292 -6.70 7.88 19.73
N ASP A 293 -6.25 6.80 19.07
CA ASP A 293 -4.86 6.34 19.15
C ASP A 293 -3.87 7.38 18.60
N PHE A 294 -4.20 8.05 17.48
CA PHE A 294 -3.38 9.14 16.95
C PHE A 294 -3.38 10.36 17.89
N LYS A 295 -4.56 10.82 18.34
CA LYS A 295 -4.67 11.98 19.25
C LYS A 295 -3.93 11.75 20.57
N ALA A 296 -3.95 10.52 21.09
CA ALA A 296 -3.25 10.16 22.31
C ALA A 296 -1.75 9.84 22.10
N GLY A 297 -1.25 9.84 20.86
CA GLY A 297 0.13 9.50 20.54
C GLY A 297 0.50 8.03 20.81
N ARG A 298 -0.50 7.13 20.85
CA ARG A 298 -0.28 5.68 21.07
C ARG A 298 0.27 4.99 19.83
N ILE A 299 0.01 5.58 18.67
CA ILE A 299 0.52 5.13 17.37
C ILE A 299 1.13 6.32 16.64
N LEU A 300 2.18 6.05 15.87
CA LEU A 300 2.76 7.01 14.92
C LEU A 300 2.40 6.55 13.51
N PRO A 301 2.04 7.48 12.62
CA PRO A 301 1.79 7.17 11.23
C PRO A 301 3.08 6.79 10.49
#